data_AF-A0A151EXC3-F1
#
_entry.id   AF-A0A151EXC3-F1
#
_cell.length_a   1.000
_cell.length_b   1.000
_cell.length_c   1.000
_cell.angle_alpha   90.00
_cell.angle_beta   90.00
_cell.angle_gamma   90.00
#
_symmetry.space_group_name_H-M   'P 1'
#
loop_
_entity.id
_entity.type
_entity.pdbx_description
1 polymer ?
#
loop_
_entity_poly.entity_id
_entity_poly.type
_entity_poly.pdbx_seq_one_letter_code
_entity_poly.pdbx_strand_id
1 'polypeptide(L)'
;MLDPLKRLFGKEDPHKKKIYMVQPSILYHTSTERKCKSYLKDYFDAGKIHTPLDFRRKPRSFFEQLIAESDIIVGVIVKDVYTYPVWQDLEYAQSLRKPFFTLRVVKMGIRKVDLFLLEGIVDFEKLTWEETQLLYMEIQKKQAGFPLLFGRPPEY
;
A
#
# COMPACT_ATOMS: atom_id res chain seq x y z
N MET A 1 31.35 5.57 -10.16
CA MET A 1 30.86 6.93 -9.86
C MET A 1 29.60 7.15 -10.68
N LEU A 2 28.46 7.35 -10.03
CA LEU A 2 27.19 7.64 -10.73
C LEU A 2 27.09 9.14 -10.97
N ASP A 3 26.83 9.50 -12.23
CA ASP A 3 26.81 10.86 -12.75
C ASP A 3 25.69 11.71 -12.10
N PRO A 4 26.02 12.84 -11.43
CA PRO A 4 25.06 13.68 -10.71
C PRO A 4 23.92 14.22 -11.57
N LEU A 5 24.11 14.32 -12.89
CA LEU A 5 23.14 14.85 -13.85
C LEU A 5 21.97 13.88 -14.12
N LYS A 6 22.17 12.56 -13.94
CA LYS A 6 21.11 11.55 -14.12
C LYS A 6 19.99 11.67 -13.09
N ARG A 7 20.25 12.30 -11.93
CA ARG A 7 19.25 12.57 -10.88
C ARG A 7 18.27 13.70 -11.23
N LEU A 8 18.65 14.62 -12.12
CA LEU A 8 17.85 15.79 -12.46
C LEU A 8 17.03 15.60 -13.75
N PHE A 9 17.47 14.72 -14.65
CA PHE A 9 16.80 14.44 -15.94
C PHE A 9 16.75 12.94 -16.27
N GLY A 10 16.65 12.08 -15.25
CA GLY A 10 16.47 10.65 -15.46
C GLY A 10 15.13 10.40 -16.16
N LYS A 11 15.16 10.19 -17.49
CA LYS A 11 14.02 9.59 -18.20
C LYS A 11 13.71 8.28 -17.49
N GLU A 12 12.48 8.16 -16.99
CA GLU A 12 11.97 6.91 -16.42
C GLU A 12 12.19 5.80 -17.46
N ASP A 13 12.76 4.68 -17.03
CA ASP A 13 12.96 3.53 -17.91
C ASP A 13 11.57 2.99 -18.31
N PRO A 14 11.18 3.08 -19.59
CA PRO A 14 9.85 2.69 -20.05
C PRO A 14 9.59 1.19 -19.94
N HIS A 15 10.63 0.38 -19.68
CA HIS A 15 10.52 -1.06 -19.51
C HIS A 15 10.20 -1.49 -18.07
N LYS A 16 10.36 -0.58 -17.10
CA LYS A 16 10.09 -0.89 -15.69
C LYS A 16 8.60 -0.85 -15.38
N LYS A 17 8.17 -1.76 -14.52
CA LYS A 17 6.75 -1.91 -14.15
C LYS A 17 6.23 -0.71 -13.36
N LYS A 18 5.00 -0.30 -13.65
CA LYS A 18 4.20 0.65 -12.87
C LYS A 18 3.25 -0.12 -11.95
N ILE A 19 3.39 0.10 -10.65
CA ILE A 19 2.54 -0.53 -9.64
C ILE A 19 1.53 0.49 -9.10
N TYR A 20 0.27 0.08 -9.03
CA TYR A 20 -0.73 0.72 -8.19
C TYR A 20 -0.81 -0.01 -6.85
N MET A 21 -0.45 0.67 -5.77
CA MET A 21 -0.46 0.12 -4.41
C MET A 21 -1.53 0.81 -3.58
N VAL A 22 -2.67 0.15 -3.41
CA VAL A 22 -3.72 0.57 -2.48
C VAL A 22 -3.43 0.00 -1.10
N GLN A 23 -3.54 0.84 -0.08
CA GLN A 23 -3.22 0.46 1.29
C GLN A 23 -4.18 1.13 2.28
N PRO A 24 -4.35 0.57 3.49
CA PRO A 24 -5.03 1.24 4.58
C PRO A 24 -4.38 2.60 4.85
N SER A 25 -5.18 3.65 5.04
CA SER A 25 -4.67 5.02 5.19
C SER A 25 -3.78 5.20 6.42
N ILE A 26 -3.95 4.34 7.43
CA ILE A 26 -3.09 4.30 8.62
C ILE A 26 -1.64 3.90 8.32
N LEU A 27 -1.36 3.34 7.14
CA LEU A 27 0.00 3.03 6.69
C LEU A 27 0.67 4.20 5.98
N TYR A 28 -0.06 5.26 5.61
CA TYR A 28 0.50 6.34 4.82
C TYR A 28 1.59 7.11 5.57
N HIS A 29 2.71 7.35 4.88
CA HIS A 29 3.93 7.96 5.40
C HIS A 29 4.60 7.23 6.58
N THR A 30 4.26 5.95 6.80
CA THR A 30 4.90 5.10 7.81
C THR A 30 6.15 4.38 7.28
N SER A 31 6.98 3.83 8.16
CA SER A 31 8.07 2.91 7.77
C SER A 31 7.54 1.62 7.14
N THR A 32 6.34 1.18 7.50
CA THR A 32 5.72 0.00 6.90
C THR A 32 5.32 0.25 5.45
N GLU A 33 4.74 1.41 5.12
CA GLU A 33 4.57 1.79 3.71
C GLU A 33 5.91 1.80 2.97
N ARG A 34 6.96 2.38 3.57
CA ARG A 34 8.29 2.42 2.93
C ARG A 34 8.82 1.01 2.67
N LYS A 35 8.63 0.07 3.60
CA LYS A 35 9.02 -1.33 3.44
C LYS A 35 8.21 -2.04 2.37
N CYS A 36 6.89 -1.85 2.34
CA CYS A 36 6.04 -2.37 1.27
C CYS A 36 6.50 -1.86 -0.10
N LYS A 37 6.73 -0.54 -0.23
CA LYS A 37 7.23 0.05 -1.48
C LYS A 37 8.59 -0.51 -1.88
N SER A 38 9.53 -0.69 -0.94
CA SER A 38 10.84 -1.28 -1.25
C SER A 38 10.70 -2.73 -1.72
N TYR A 39 9.98 -3.55 -0.96
CA TYR A 39 9.73 -4.95 -1.28
C TYR A 39 9.13 -5.11 -2.68
N LEU A 40 8.09 -4.32 -3.02
CA LEU A 40 7.44 -4.40 -4.32
C LEU A 40 8.32 -3.88 -5.47
N LYS A 41 9.14 -2.86 -5.23
CA LYS A 41 10.11 -2.39 -6.21
C LYS A 41 11.11 -3.46 -6.58
N ASP A 42 11.67 -4.12 -5.56
CA ASP A 42 12.68 -5.16 -5.76
C ASP A 42 12.05 -6.41 -6.39
N TYR A 43 10.89 -6.84 -5.90
CA TYR A 43 10.20 -8.05 -6.37
C TYR A 43 9.76 -7.98 -7.84
N PHE A 44 9.28 -6.81 -8.29
CA PHE A 44 8.73 -6.64 -9.64
C PHE A 44 9.62 -5.84 -10.59
N ASP A 45 10.83 -5.47 -10.17
CA ASP A 45 11.69 -4.48 -10.85
C ASP A 45 10.91 -3.21 -11.23
N ALA A 46 10.15 -2.68 -10.26
CA ALA A 46 9.24 -1.57 -10.52
C ALA A 46 9.98 -0.23 -10.55
N GLY A 47 9.69 0.57 -11.58
CA GLY A 47 10.23 1.93 -11.72
C GLY A 47 9.44 2.92 -10.86
N LYS A 48 8.15 2.64 -10.68
CA LYS A 48 7.21 3.56 -10.04
C LYS A 48 6.14 2.81 -9.28
N ILE A 49 5.84 3.31 -8.08
CA ILE A 49 4.71 2.86 -7.28
C ILE A 49 3.87 4.08 -6.94
N HIS A 50 2.61 4.05 -7.33
CA HIS A 50 1.61 5.04 -6.96
C HIS A 50 0.72 4.50 -5.85
N THR A 51 0.42 5.33 -4.86
CA THR A 51 -0.67 5.05 -3.92
C THR A 51 -1.79 6.07 -4.09
N PRO A 52 -3.07 5.70 -3.90
CA PRO A 52 -4.19 6.64 -3.99
C PRO A 52 -4.01 7.87 -3.10
N LEU A 53 -3.34 7.69 -1.96
CA LEU A 53 -3.09 8.71 -0.96
C LEU A 53 -2.11 9.79 -1.43
N ASP A 54 -1.32 9.53 -2.49
CA ASP A 54 -0.50 10.54 -3.15
C ASP A 54 -1.38 11.60 -3.86
N PHE A 55 -2.62 11.26 -4.20
CA PHE A 55 -3.53 12.10 -4.97
C PHE A 55 -4.72 12.57 -4.12
N ARG A 56 -4.62 13.78 -3.58
CA ARG A 56 -5.70 14.36 -2.76
C ARG A 56 -6.91 14.73 -3.59
N ARG A 57 -8.11 14.44 -3.05
CA ARG A 57 -9.42 14.92 -3.55
C ARG A 57 -9.69 14.62 -5.03
N LYS A 58 -9.25 13.46 -5.51
CA LYS A 58 -9.57 12.99 -6.85
C LYS A 58 -10.86 12.16 -6.85
N PRO A 59 -11.65 12.20 -7.94
CA PRO A 59 -12.85 11.38 -8.06
C PRO A 59 -12.50 9.91 -8.27
N ARG A 60 -13.47 9.02 -8.06
CA ARG A 60 -13.31 7.57 -8.26
C ARG A 60 -12.75 7.21 -9.65
N SER A 61 -13.27 7.84 -10.69
CA SER A 61 -12.85 7.64 -12.09
C SER A 61 -11.35 7.88 -12.33
N PHE A 62 -10.74 8.80 -11.59
CA PHE A 62 -9.29 9.03 -11.67
C PHE A 62 -8.50 7.83 -11.15
N PHE A 63 -8.93 7.24 -10.03
CA PHE A 63 -8.25 6.08 -9.45
C PHE A 63 -8.47 4.83 -10.31
N GLU A 64 -9.67 4.67 -10.88
CA GLU A 64 -9.97 3.61 -11.84
C GLU A 64 -9.06 3.69 -13.07
N GLN A 65 -8.87 4.90 -13.62
CA GLN A 65 -7.91 5.10 -14.71
C GLN A 65 -6.48 4.77 -14.26
N LEU A 66 -6.06 5.19 -13.07
CA LEU A 66 -4.73 4.91 -12.55
C LEU A 66 -4.48 3.40 -12.35
N ILE A 67 -5.50 2.66 -11.93
CA ILE A 67 -5.50 1.19 -11.87
C ILE A 67 -5.34 0.60 -13.28
N ALA A 68 -6.16 1.05 -14.24
CA ALA A 68 -6.14 0.55 -15.61
C ALA A 68 -4.80 0.79 -16.33
N GLU A 69 -4.14 1.92 -16.06
CA GLU A 69 -2.82 2.28 -16.59
C GLU A 69 -1.66 1.58 -15.89
N SER A 70 -1.88 0.90 -14.77
CA SER A 70 -0.83 0.20 -14.05
C SER A 70 -0.64 -1.21 -14.61
N ASP A 71 0.60 -1.69 -14.56
CA ASP A 71 0.95 -3.05 -14.98
C ASP A 71 0.52 -4.08 -13.94
N ILE A 72 0.66 -3.70 -12.66
CA ILE A 72 0.45 -4.57 -11.50
C ILE A 72 -0.32 -3.79 -10.44
N ILE A 73 -1.31 -4.44 -9.83
CA ILE A 73 -2.09 -3.89 -8.74
C ILE A 73 -1.73 -4.66 -7.46
N VAL A 74 -1.52 -3.94 -6.36
CA VAL A 74 -1.24 -4.56 -5.07
C VAL A 74 -2.11 -3.92 -4.00
N GLY A 75 -2.88 -4.76 -3.31
CA GLY A 75 -3.67 -4.35 -2.14
C GLY A 75 -2.96 -4.77 -0.87
N VAL A 76 -2.65 -3.81 -0.02
CA VAL A 76 -1.99 -4.07 1.26
C VAL A 76 -3.05 -4.39 2.29
N ILE A 77 -2.85 -5.44 3.08
CA ILE A 77 -3.70 -5.77 4.21
C ILE A 77 -2.89 -5.80 5.50
N VAL A 78 -3.61 -5.56 6.59
CA VAL A 78 -3.10 -5.63 7.95
C VAL A 78 -4.12 -6.37 8.79
N LYS A 79 -3.69 -7.08 9.85
CA LYS A 79 -4.62 -7.78 10.75
C LYS A 79 -5.53 -8.77 10.01
N ASP A 80 -5.08 -9.27 8.85
CA ASP A 80 -5.81 -10.26 8.04
C ASP A 80 -7.20 -9.79 7.60
N VAL A 81 -7.33 -8.49 7.30
CA VAL A 81 -8.56 -7.88 6.78
C VAL A 81 -8.27 -6.91 5.63
N TYR A 82 -9.17 -6.85 4.66
CA TYR A 82 -9.19 -5.79 3.66
C TYR A 82 -10.01 -4.62 4.16
N THR A 83 -9.40 -3.43 4.24
CA THR A 83 -10.16 -2.21 4.47
C THR A 83 -11.00 -1.85 3.25
N TYR A 84 -12.08 -1.10 3.47
CA TYR A 84 -13.04 -0.73 2.44
C TYR A 84 -12.39 -0.23 1.13
N PRO A 85 -11.45 0.73 1.15
CA PRO A 85 -10.82 1.20 -0.08
C PRO A 85 -9.96 0.14 -0.78
N VAL A 86 -9.33 -0.77 -0.01
CA VAL A 86 -8.41 -1.77 -0.55
C VAL A 86 -9.17 -2.81 -1.37
N TRP A 87 -10.23 -3.41 -0.83
CA TRP A 87 -10.95 -4.44 -1.58
C TRP A 87 -11.75 -3.85 -2.75
N GLN A 88 -12.26 -2.62 -2.64
CA GLN A 88 -12.91 -1.91 -3.75
C GLN A 88 -11.98 -1.76 -4.97
N ASP A 89 -10.72 -1.42 -4.72
CA ASP A 89 -9.71 -1.29 -5.78
C ASP A 89 -9.28 -2.64 -6.36
N LEU A 90 -9.15 -3.67 -5.52
CA LEU A 90 -8.80 -5.01 -5.98
C LEU A 90 -9.91 -5.67 -6.80
N GLU A 91 -11.18 -5.51 -6.40
CA GLU A 91 -12.31 -5.99 -7.18
C GLU A 91 -12.42 -5.29 -8.53
N TYR A 92 -12.17 -3.97 -8.56
CA TYR A 92 -12.10 -3.25 -9.82
C TYR A 92 -10.95 -3.77 -10.70
N ALA A 93 -9.75 -3.96 -10.15
CA ALA A 93 -8.63 -4.54 -10.88
C ALA A 93 -8.92 -5.95 -11.42
N GLN A 94 -9.62 -6.77 -10.62
CA GLN A 94 -10.08 -8.10 -11.02
C GLN A 94 -11.03 -8.02 -12.22
N SER A 95 -11.97 -7.06 -12.21
CA SER A 95 -12.89 -6.84 -13.33
C SER A 95 -12.17 -6.49 -14.65
N LEU A 96 -10.99 -5.86 -14.56
CA LEU A 96 -10.13 -5.52 -15.70
C LEU A 96 -9.20 -6.66 -16.13
N ARG A 97 -9.24 -7.82 -15.46
CA ARG A 97 -8.33 -8.97 -15.66
C ARG A 97 -6.85 -8.58 -15.61
N LYS A 98 -6.51 -7.58 -14.80
CA LYS A 98 -5.13 -7.15 -14.56
C LYS A 98 -4.44 -8.10 -13.58
N PRO A 99 -3.10 -8.25 -13.62
CA PRO A 99 -2.36 -8.90 -12.54
C PRO A 99 -2.56 -8.13 -11.24
N PHE A 100 -3.11 -8.80 -10.21
CA PHE A 100 -3.31 -8.21 -8.89
C PHE A 100 -2.90 -9.16 -7.77
N PHE A 101 -2.42 -8.57 -6.68
CA PHE A 101 -1.86 -9.29 -5.54
C PHE A 101 -2.35 -8.70 -4.22
N THR A 102 -2.41 -9.55 -3.21
CA THR A 102 -2.55 -9.15 -1.81
C THR A 102 -1.18 -9.17 -1.14
N LEU A 103 -0.76 -8.02 -0.60
CA LEU A 103 0.43 -7.92 0.25
C LEU A 103 0.00 -7.93 1.72
N ARG A 104 0.19 -9.07 2.37
CA ARG A 104 -0.10 -9.26 3.78
C ARG A 104 1.04 -8.74 4.64
N VAL A 105 0.74 -7.79 5.52
CA VAL A 105 1.69 -7.23 6.50
C VAL A 105 1.43 -7.84 7.86
N VAL A 106 2.41 -8.58 8.38
CA VAL A 106 2.36 -9.19 9.72
C VAL A 106 3.33 -8.47 10.64
N LYS A 107 2.83 -7.94 11.75
CA LYS A 107 3.66 -7.23 12.73
C LYS A 107 4.33 -8.22 13.69
N MET A 108 5.67 -8.17 13.74
CA MET A 108 6.51 -9.05 14.58
C MET A 108 7.14 -8.31 15.76
N GLY A 109 6.89 -7.00 15.90
CA GLY A 109 7.41 -6.16 16.98
C GLY A 109 7.25 -4.68 16.66
N ILE A 110 7.90 -3.79 17.45
CA ILE A 110 7.72 -2.34 17.33
C ILE A 110 8.10 -1.80 15.94
N ARG A 111 9.14 -2.37 15.30
CA ARG A 111 9.62 -1.95 13.97
C ARG A 111 9.90 -3.12 13.03
N LYS A 112 9.41 -4.31 13.36
CA LYS A 112 9.60 -5.53 12.56
C LYS A 112 8.26 -5.93 11.96
N VAL A 113 8.23 -6.05 10.64
CA VAL A 113 7.08 -6.53 9.89
C VAL A 113 7.59 -7.56 8.90
N ASP A 114 6.83 -8.63 8.72
CA ASP A 114 7.00 -9.59 7.65
C ASP A 114 5.97 -9.30 6.56
N LEU A 115 6.38 -9.51 5.32
CA LEU A 115 5.61 -9.22 4.12
C LEU A 115 5.40 -10.51 3.33
N PHE A 116 4.15 -10.84 3.05
CA PHE A 116 3.79 -12.02 2.25
C PHE A 116 2.98 -11.56 1.06
N LEU A 117 3.50 -11.82 -0.14
CA LEU A 117 2.82 -11.50 -1.39
C LEU A 117 2.04 -12.73 -1.86
N LEU A 118 0.73 -12.56 -2.02
CA LEU A 118 -0.21 -13.60 -2.40
C LEU A 118 -0.89 -13.20 -3.71
N GLU A 119 -1.10 -14.14 -4.60
CA GLU A 119 -1.79 -13.87 -5.87
C GLU A 119 -3.29 -13.68 -5.65
N GLY A 120 -3.86 -12.66 -6.30
CA GLY A 120 -5.28 -12.35 -6.23
C GLY A 120 -5.78 -11.84 -4.88
N ILE A 121 -7.11 -11.82 -4.72
CA ILE A 121 -7.78 -11.61 -3.44
C ILE A 121 -7.84 -12.97 -2.76
N VAL A 122 -7.15 -13.08 -1.63
CA VAL A 122 -7.24 -14.24 -0.73
C VAL A 122 -8.41 -14.11 0.25
N ASP A 123 -8.83 -15.23 0.83
CA ASP A 123 -9.99 -15.35 1.73
C ASP A 123 -9.71 -14.72 3.11
N PHE A 124 -9.78 -13.39 3.14
CA PHE A 124 -9.77 -12.57 4.33
C PHE A 124 -11.02 -11.68 4.35
N GLU A 125 -11.41 -11.25 5.54
CA GLU A 125 -12.61 -10.43 5.73
C GLU A 125 -12.50 -9.09 4.98
N LYS A 126 -13.58 -8.72 4.26
CA LYS A 126 -13.72 -7.43 3.59
C LYS A 126 -14.56 -6.52 4.46
N LEU A 127 -13.92 -5.50 5.03
CA LEU A 127 -14.59 -4.57 5.94
C LEU A 127 -15.47 -3.57 5.18
N THR A 128 -16.62 -3.27 5.74
CA THR A 128 -17.40 -2.08 5.41
C THR A 128 -16.63 -0.80 5.74
N TRP A 129 -17.16 0.35 5.32
CA TRP A 129 -16.56 1.64 5.67
C TRP A 129 -16.55 1.86 7.18
N GLU A 130 -17.65 1.53 7.85
CA GLU A 130 -17.85 1.66 9.28
C GLU A 130 -16.86 0.79 10.06
N GLU A 131 -16.73 -0.48 9.69
CA GLU A 131 -15.75 -1.41 10.29
C GLU A 131 -14.31 -0.97 10.04
N THR A 132 -14.03 -0.41 8.87
CA THR A 132 -12.71 0.18 8.57
C THR A 132 -12.38 1.32 9.53
N GLN A 133 -13.35 2.20 9.82
CA GLN A 133 -13.14 3.28 10.80
C GLN A 133 -12.92 2.74 12.21
N LEU A 134 -13.68 1.73 12.62
CA LEU A 134 -13.52 1.08 13.92
C LEU A 134 -12.13 0.45 14.06
N LEU A 135 -11.66 -0.25 13.03
CA LEU A 135 -10.31 -0.81 12.97
C LEU A 135 -9.26 0.30 13.17
N TYR A 136 -9.37 1.42 12.44
CA TYR A 136 -8.43 2.53 12.57
C TYR A 136 -8.43 3.14 13.98
N MET A 137 -9.61 3.33 14.58
CA MET A 137 -9.72 3.82 15.95
C MET A 137 -9.07 2.87 16.95
N GLU A 138 -9.27 1.56 16.81
CA GLU A 138 -8.67 0.54 17.68
C GLU A 138 -7.14 0.59 17.60
N ILE A 139 -6.60 0.70 16.39
CA ILE A 139 -5.16 0.80 16.15
C ILE A 139 -4.61 2.08 16.77
N GLN A 140 -5.25 3.22 16.54
CA GLN A 140 -4.82 4.51 17.10
C GLN A 140 -4.89 4.53 18.64
N LYS A 141 -5.91 3.91 19.25
CA LYS A 141 -6.01 3.79 20.71
C LYS A 141 -4.86 2.98 21.31
N LYS A 142 -4.55 1.82 20.70
CA LYS A 142 -3.38 1.00 21.08
C LYS A 142 -2.08 1.78 20.94
N GLN A 143 -2.03 2.69 19.97
CA GLN A 143 -0.88 3.54 19.75
C GLN A 143 -0.72 4.65 20.80
N ALA A 144 -1.82 5.29 21.21
CA ALA A 144 -1.82 6.34 22.22
C ALA A 144 -1.49 5.84 23.64
N GLY A 145 -1.72 4.55 23.93
CA GLY A 145 -1.37 3.92 25.22
C GLY A 145 0.13 3.66 25.43
N PHE A 146 0.98 3.89 24.42
CA PHE A 146 2.43 3.80 24.54
C PHE A 146 3.00 5.16 24.99
N PRO A 147 3.82 5.25 26.05
CA PRO A 147 4.22 6.52 26.62
C PRO A 147 5.03 7.36 25.62
N LEU A 148 4.60 8.61 25.44
CA LEU A 148 5.21 9.72 24.68
C LEU A 148 6.65 10.10 25.11
N LEU A 149 7.30 9.30 25.97
CA LEU A 149 8.58 9.61 26.61
C LEU A 149 9.79 9.59 25.66
N PHE A 150 9.66 9.04 24.46
CA PHE A 150 10.73 9.00 23.45
C PHE A 150 10.22 9.35 22.06
N GLY A 151 9.65 10.54 21.86
CA GLY A 151 9.63 11.31 20.60
C GLY A 151 9.15 10.66 19.28
N ARG A 152 8.74 9.38 19.25
CA ARG A 152 8.08 8.59 18.18
C ARG A 152 8.03 7.10 18.58
N PRO A 153 6.88 6.62 19.06
CA PRO A 153 6.15 5.59 18.29
C PRO A 153 4.61 5.75 18.45
N PRO A 154 3.73 5.04 17.69
CA PRO A 154 3.99 3.84 16.90
C PRO A 154 3.45 3.91 15.46
N GLU A 155 4.04 3.09 14.60
CA GLU A 155 3.53 2.80 13.25
C GLU A 155 2.92 1.40 13.23
N TYR A 156 2.16 1.06 12.18
CA TYR A 156 1.73 -0.32 11.97
C TYR A 156 2.91 -1.22 11.67
#